data_AF-A0A2P4PQF5-F1
#
_entry.id   AF-A0A2P4PQF5-F1
#
_cell.length_a   1.000
_cell.length_b   1.000
_cell.length_c   1.000
_cell.angle_alpha   90.00
_cell.angle_beta   90.00
_cell.angle_gamma   90.00
#
_symmetry.space_group_name_H-M   'P 1'
#
loop_
_entity.id
_entity.type
_entity.pdbx_description
1 polymer ?
#
loop_
_entity_poly.entity_id
_entity_poly.type
_entity_poly.pdbx_seq_one_letter_code
_entity_poly.pdbx_strand_id
1 'polypeptide(L)'
;MCLLKLYLALPNYHILNGQMKFRIIAGTSIFVDISDKFQLEKGWALKSNQKYGQRGSGKRITITVKAYLEGFFLAGNVNKTDRMSAKDMVTELKKLAEEGEIQNDEVPEIKTIEGWITRYSASLRKESAEQRVISETNKRLEKEDSNNKSSHKRQKR
;
A
#
# COMPACT_ATOMS: atom_id res chain seq x y z
N MET A 1 5.25 13.23 53.97
CA MET A 1 4.71 11.98 54.53
C MET A 1 3.50 12.31 55.38
N CYS A 2 2.30 11.97 54.90
CA CYS A 2 1.12 11.82 55.75
C CYS A 2 0.62 10.39 55.54
N LEU A 3 0.70 9.61 56.61
CA LEU A 3 0.40 8.20 56.70
C LEU A 3 -1.10 7.92 56.56
N LEU A 4 -1.38 6.79 55.90
CA LEU A 4 -2.47 5.84 56.11
C LEU A 4 -3.77 6.33 56.78
N LYS A 5 -4.86 6.21 56.04
CA LYS A 5 -6.02 5.40 56.47
C LYS A 5 -6.64 4.70 55.26
N LEU A 6 -6.28 3.43 55.16
CA LEU A 6 -6.95 2.40 54.38
C LEU A 6 -8.36 2.17 54.95
N TYR A 7 -9.26 1.66 54.10
CA TYR A 7 -10.61 1.14 54.37
C TYR A 7 -11.74 2.15 54.57
N LEU A 8 -12.53 2.35 53.51
CA LEU A 8 -13.98 2.13 53.57
C LEU A 8 -14.50 1.50 52.25
N ALA A 9 -15.12 0.34 52.42
CA ALA A 9 -16.13 -0.32 51.59
C ALA A 9 -15.80 -0.61 50.11
N LEU A 10 -15.16 -1.76 49.86
CA LEU A 10 -15.35 -2.46 48.59
C LEU A 10 -16.85 -2.76 48.43
N PRO A 11 -17.54 -2.26 47.39
CA PRO A 11 -18.94 -2.56 47.17
C PRO A 11 -19.08 -4.05 46.84
N ASN A 12 -19.82 -4.77 47.68
CA ASN A 12 -20.16 -6.17 47.50
C ASN A 12 -20.85 -6.33 46.13
N TYR A 13 -20.14 -6.91 45.16
CA TYR A 13 -20.66 -7.16 43.82
C TYR A 13 -21.24 -8.57 43.74
N HIS A 14 -22.41 -8.68 43.13
CA HIS A 14 -23.03 -9.97 42.80
C HIS A 14 -23.39 -9.96 41.32
N ILE A 15 -22.92 -10.97 40.58
CA ILE A 15 -23.21 -11.13 39.17
C ILE A 15 -24.44 -12.04 39.06
N LEU A 16 -25.55 -11.50 38.58
CA LEU A 16 -26.74 -12.26 38.17
C LEU A 16 -27.00 -11.91 36.70
N ASN A 17 -27.06 -12.94 35.85
CA ASN A 17 -27.35 -12.83 34.41
C ASN A 17 -26.41 -11.86 33.64
N GLY A 18 -25.11 -11.89 33.95
CA GLY A 18 -24.08 -11.24 33.13
C GLY A 18 -24.01 -9.71 33.19
N GLN A 19 -24.71 -9.07 34.14
CA GLN A 19 -24.68 -7.62 34.33
C GLN A 19 -24.16 -7.29 35.74
N MET A 20 -23.09 -6.49 35.85
CA MET A 20 -22.58 -5.99 37.13
C MET A 20 -23.52 -4.94 37.72
N LYS A 21 -24.11 -5.22 38.89
CA LYS A 21 -24.99 -4.28 39.59
C LYS A 21 -24.34 -3.77 40.88
N PHE A 22 -24.17 -2.45 40.98
CA PHE A 22 -23.77 -1.75 42.19
C PHE A 22 -25.02 -1.23 42.91
N ARG A 23 -25.14 -1.46 44.24
CA ARG A 23 -26.25 -0.93 45.04
C ARG A 23 -25.84 0.39 45.70
N ILE A 24 -26.23 1.52 45.11
CA ILE A 24 -26.00 2.86 45.66
C ILE A 24 -27.23 3.31 46.46
N ILE A 25 -27.02 3.75 47.70
CA ILE A 25 -28.05 4.30 48.60
C ILE A 25 -28.17 5.80 48.34
N ALA A 26 -29.41 6.28 48.28
CA ALA A 26 -29.86 7.67 48.11
C ALA A 26 -29.74 8.24 46.69
N GLY A 27 -30.89 8.69 46.19
CA GLY A 27 -31.13 9.00 44.80
C GLY A 27 -30.43 10.25 44.32
N THR A 28 -29.67 10.10 43.23
CA THR A 28 -29.55 11.02 42.09
C THR A 28 -28.61 10.32 41.11
N SER A 29 -29.18 9.66 40.10
CA SER A 29 -28.41 8.99 39.06
C SER A 29 -27.91 10.04 38.07
N ILE A 30 -26.66 10.50 38.25
CA ILE A 30 -25.99 11.29 37.23
C ILE A 30 -25.28 10.30 36.30
N PHE A 31 -25.97 9.91 35.23
CA PHE A 31 -25.39 9.11 34.16
C PHE A 31 -24.51 10.06 33.33
N VAL A 32 -23.22 10.15 33.64
CA VAL A 32 -22.27 10.89 32.80
C VAL A 32 -21.94 9.99 31.63
N ASP A 33 -22.66 10.20 30.52
CA ASP A 33 -22.43 9.48 29.26
C ASP A 33 -21.07 9.88 28.68
N ILE A 34 -20.14 8.94 28.66
CA ILE A 34 -18.78 9.12 28.10
C ILE A 34 -18.83 9.43 26.59
N SER A 35 -19.98 9.15 25.95
CA SER A 35 -20.29 9.45 24.54
C SER A 35 -20.10 10.91 24.16
N ASP A 36 -20.40 11.85 25.06
CA ASP A 36 -20.40 13.29 24.72
C ASP A 36 -19.01 13.90 24.59
N LYS A 37 -17.95 13.18 25.03
CA LYS A 37 -16.60 13.72 25.04
C LYS A 37 -15.80 13.49 23.75
N PHE A 38 -16.23 12.55 22.90
CA PHE A 38 -15.47 12.13 21.71
C PHE A 38 -16.37 11.83 20.49
N GLN A 39 -17.34 12.69 20.22
CA GLN A 39 -18.12 12.59 18.99
C GLN A 39 -17.23 13.00 17.80
N LEU A 40 -16.69 12.02 17.07
CA LEU A 40 -16.05 12.25 15.78
C LEU A 40 -17.10 12.70 14.77
N GLU A 41 -16.78 13.72 13.96
CA GLU A 41 -17.69 14.16 12.90
C GLU A 41 -18.08 12.99 11.98
N LYS A 42 -19.37 12.92 11.62
CA LYS A 42 -19.89 11.89 10.72
C LYS A 42 -19.11 11.97 9.40
N GLY A 43 -18.35 10.92 9.10
CA GLY A 43 -17.53 10.85 7.89
C GLY A 43 -16.02 11.01 8.08
N TRP A 44 -15.53 11.06 9.32
CA TRP A 44 -14.08 11.06 9.61
C TRP A 44 -13.33 9.82 9.08
N ALA A 45 -14.03 8.67 8.98
CA ALA A 45 -13.50 7.43 8.45
C ALA A 45 -13.97 7.10 7.02
N LEU A 46 -14.67 8.01 6.34
CA LEU A 46 -15.13 7.76 4.96
C LEU A 46 -13.98 7.96 3.98
N LYS A 47 -13.70 6.93 3.17
CA LYS A 47 -12.66 6.96 2.13
C LYS A 47 -12.86 8.10 1.11
N SER A 48 -14.10 8.48 0.83
CA SER A 48 -14.43 9.64 -0.03
C SER A 48 -13.92 10.97 0.53
N ASN A 49 -13.80 11.06 1.85
CA ASN A 49 -13.38 12.27 2.56
C ASN A 49 -11.87 12.24 2.88
N GLN A 50 -11.17 11.18 2.48
CA GLN A 50 -9.72 11.06 2.65
C GLN A 50 -9.01 12.07 1.75
N LYS A 51 -8.48 13.14 2.35
CA LYS A 51 -7.58 14.06 1.67
C LYS A 51 -6.21 13.39 1.55
N TYR A 52 -5.88 12.83 0.38
CA TYR A 52 -4.49 12.49 0.10
C TYR A 52 -3.70 13.80 0.07
N GLY A 53 -2.75 13.96 0.99
CA GLY A 53 -1.83 15.08 0.93
C GLY A 53 -1.19 15.15 -0.45
N GLN A 54 -1.08 16.36 -1.01
CA GLN A 54 -0.29 16.61 -2.21
C GLN A 54 1.10 16.01 -1.96
N ARG A 55 1.45 14.94 -2.68
CA ARG A 55 2.80 14.37 -2.59
C ARG A 55 3.78 15.47 -2.94
N GLY A 56 4.69 15.78 -2.02
CA GLY A 56 5.61 16.92 -2.12
C GLY A 56 6.15 17.14 -3.54
N SER A 57 6.23 18.40 -3.95
CA SER A 57 6.72 18.86 -5.24
C SER A 57 8.24 18.71 -5.38
N GLY A 58 8.82 17.62 -4.86
CA GLY A 58 10.22 17.29 -5.09
C GLY A 58 10.50 17.10 -6.57
N LYS A 59 11.70 17.47 -7.01
CA LYS A 59 12.18 17.25 -8.38
C LYS A 59 11.96 15.79 -8.77
N ARG A 60 11.31 15.56 -9.91
CA ARG A 60 11.04 14.22 -10.45
C ARG A 60 12.17 13.83 -11.38
N ILE A 61 12.46 12.53 -11.45
CA ILE A 61 13.35 11.97 -12.47
C ILE A 61 12.70 12.23 -13.84
N THR A 62 13.49 12.74 -14.78
CA THR A 62 13.02 13.01 -16.15
C THR A 62 12.78 11.70 -16.90
N ILE A 63 11.95 11.78 -17.94
CA ILE A 63 11.56 10.60 -18.73
C ILE A 63 12.79 10.02 -19.46
N THR A 64 13.70 10.89 -19.91
CA THR A 64 14.97 10.54 -20.55
C THR A 64 15.85 9.70 -19.63
N VAL A 65 16.14 10.21 -18.43
CA VAL A 65 16.92 9.48 -17.41
C VAL A 65 16.24 8.16 -17.05
N LYS A 66 14.91 8.13 -16.95
CA LYS A 66 14.17 6.89 -16.68
C LYS A 66 14.38 5.85 -17.79
N ALA A 67 14.38 6.25 -19.05
CA ALA A 67 14.60 5.34 -20.18
C ALA A 67 16.01 4.71 -20.15
N TYR A 68 17.04 5.49 -19.83
CA TYR A 68 18.40 4.95 -19.64
C TYR A 68 18.45 3.96 -18.47
N LEU A 69 17.84 4.29 -17.33
CA LEU A 69 17.78 3.40 -16.18
C LEU A 69 17.09 2.06 -16.51
N GLU A 70 16.02 2.09 -17.30
CA GLU A 70 15.34 0.89 -17.79
C GLU A 70 16.26 0.06 -18.69
N GLY A 71 16.95 0.68 -19.65
CA GLY A 71 17.91 0.01 -20.53
C GLY A 71 19.03 -0.69 -19.76
N PHE A 72 19.68 0.01 -18.83
CA PHE A 72 20.73 -0.54 -17.97
C PHE A 72 20.23 -1.70 -17.11
N PHE A 73 19.02 -1.59 -16.55
CA PHE A 73 18.45 -2.64 -15.72
C PHE A 73 18.10 -3.90 -16.53
N LEU A 74 17.52 -3.72 -17.72
CA LEU A 74 17.13 -4.83 -18.59
C LEU A 74 18.33 -5.58 -19.17
N ALA A 75 19.43 -4.89 -19.48
CA ALA A 75 20.68 -5.52 -19.91
C ALA A 75 21.17 -6.55 -18.86
N GLY A 76 21.14 -6.17 -17.58
CA GLY A 76 21.49 -7.05 -16.45
C GLY A 76 20.52 -8.22 -16.19
N ASN A 77 19.33 -8.19 -16.79
CA ASN A 77 18.37 -9.31 -16.76
C ASN A 77 18.63 -10.31 -17.88
N VAL A 78 19.10 -9.85 -19.04
CA VAL A 78 19.51 -10.71 -20.16
C VAL A 78 20.82 -11.43 -19.80
N ASN A 79 21.82 -10.66 -19.35
CA ASN A 79 23.14 -11.16 -18.99
C ASN A 79 23.49 -10.77 -17.55
N LYS A 80 23.88 -11.75 -16.73
CA LYS A 80 24.24 -11.48 -15.33
C LYS A 80 25.54 -10.68 -15.19
N THR A 81 26.44 -10.79 -16.16
CA THR A 81 27.71 -10.05 -16.22
C THR A 81 27.49 -8.56 -16.39
N ASP A 82 26.42 -8.19 -17.09
CA ASP A 82 26.11 -6.81 -17.47
C ASP A 82 25.21 -6.13 -16.41
N ARG A 83 25.03 -6.79 -15.26
CA ARG A 83 24.20 -6.27 -14.17
C ARG A 83 24.90 -5.14 -13.45
N MET A 84 24.38 -3.94 -13.66
CA MET A 84 24.88 -2.73 -13.03
C MET A 84 24.35 -2.57 -11.60
N SER A 85 25.22 -2.14 -10.68
CA SER A 85 24.79 -1.64 -9.37
C SER A 85 24.25 -0.22 -9.50
N ALA A 86 23.54 0.28 -8.46
CA ALA A 86 23.05 1.65 -8.46
C ALA A 86 24.20 2.68 -8.61
N LYS A 87 25.39 2.38 -8.07
CA LYS A 87 26.56 3.23 -8.22
C LYS A 87 27.03 3.29 -9.67
N ASP A 88 27.08 2.13 -10.32
CA ASP A 88 27.52 2.02 -11.73
C ASP A 88 26.55 2.75 -12.66
N MET A 89 25.24 2.66 -12.39
CA MET A 89 24.23 3.43 -13.14
C MET A 89 24.43 4.94 -12.99
N VAL A 90 24.74 5.44 -11.79
CA VAL A 90 25.08 6.86 -11.61
C VAL A 90 26.32 7.23 -12.40
N THR A 91 27.36 6.39 -12.41
CA THR A 91 28.59 6.70 -13.17
C THR A 91 28.35 6.75 -14.67
N GLU A 92 27.52 5.86 -15.23
CA GLU A 92 27.16 5.95 -16.65
C GLU A 92 26.29 7.16 -16.95
N LEU A 93 25.34 7.51 -16.09
CA LEU A 93 24.56 8.74 -16.25
C LEU A 93 25.45 9.99 -16.22
N LYS A 94 26.51 10.01 -15.40
CA LYS A 94 27.47 11.11 -15.40
C LYS A 94 28.24 11.22 -16.72
N LYS A 95 28.66 10.11 -17.32
CA LYS A 95 29.29 10.11 -18.65
C LYS A 95 28.36 10.66 -19.72
N LEU A 96 27.08 10.25 -19.70
CA LEU A 96 26.06 10.80 -20.61
C LEU A 96 25.85 12.31 -20.40
N ALA A 97 26.00 12.79 -19.16
CA ALA A 97 25.92 14.22 -18.87
C ALA A 97 27.15 15.00 -19.36
N GLU A 98 28.34 14.39 -19.29
CA GLU A 98 29.58 14.92 -19.86
C GLU A 98 29.52 14.99 -21.41
N GLU A 99 28.90 14.00 -22.04
CA GLU A 99 28.64 13.95 -23.48
C GLU A 99 27.55 14.95 -23.93
N GLY A 100 26.77 15.49 -22.99
CA GLY A 100 25.71 16.47 -23.26
C GLY A 100 24.36 15.86 -23.66
N GLU A 101 24.21 14.54 -23.58
CA GLU A 101 22.94 13.84 -23.86
C GLU A 101 21.88 14.12 -22.77
N ILE A 102 22.33 14.34 -21.53
CA ILE A 102 21.47 14.73 -20.41
C ILE A 102 22.05 15.95 -19.67
N GLN A 103 21.18 16.69 -18.98
CA GLN A 103 21.62 17.82 -18.15
C GLN A 103 22.28 17.31 -16.86
N ASN A 104 23.38 17.94 -16.44
CA ASN A 104 24.08 17.59 -15.19
C ASN A 104 23.14 17.63 -13.96
N ASP A 105 22.20 18.57 -13.94
CA ASP A 105 21.22 18.71 -12.86
C ASP A 105 20.17 17.59 -12.82
N GLU A 106 20.03 16.82 -13.89
CA GLU A 106 19.09 15.69 -13.98
C GLU A 106 19.67 14.38 -13.44
N VAL A 107 20.98 14.31 -13.21
CA VAL A 107 21.63 13.11 -12.67
C VAL A 107 21.13 12.86 -11.24
N PRO A 108 20.40 11.76 -10.99
CA PRO A 108 19.85 11.47 -9.69
C PRO A 108 20.91 10.95 -8.72
N GLU A 109 20.67 11.14 -7.43
CA GLU A 109 21.52 10.55 -6.39
C GLU A 109 21.43 9.02 -6.36
N ILE A 110 22.49 8.36 -5.87
CA ILE A 110 22.57 6.91 -5.74
C ILE A 110 21.36 6.34 -4.98
N LYS A 111 20.97 6.95 -3.84
CA LYS A 111 19.81 6.53 -3.03
C LYS A 111 18.50 6.56 -3.82
N THR A 112 18.38 7.52 -4.75
CA THR A 112 17.21 7.65 -5.61
C THR A 112 17.15 6.50 -6.61
N ILE A 113 18.30 6.12 -7.19
CA ILE A 113 18.39 4.97 -8.08
C ILE A 113 18.11 3.66 -7.32
N GLU A 114 18.65 3.45 -6.12
CA GLU A 114 18.35 2.27 -5.30
C GLU A 114 16.85 2.12 -5.02
N GLY A 115 16.21 3.22 -4.63
CA GLY A 115 14.77 3.28 -4.42
C GLY A 115 13.97 3.05 -5.70
N TRP A 116 14.48 3.54 -6.84
CA TRP A 116 13.88 3.32 -8.15
C TRP A 116 13.98 1.85 -8.58
N ILE A 117 15.16 1.22 -8.48
CA ILE A 117 15.40 -0.20 -8.78
C ILE A 117 14.45 -1.09 -7.98
N THR A 118 14.32 -0.81 -6.68
CA THR A 118 13.43 -1.58 -5.78
C THR A 118 11.98 -1.52 -6.27
N ARG A 119 11.50 -0.32 -6.60
CA ARG A 119 10.13 -0.12 -7.11
C ARG A 119 9.93 -0.76 -8.48
N TYR A 120 10.87 -0.58 -9.40
CA TYR A 120 10.81 -1.11 -10.76
C TYR A 120 10.84 -2.65 -10.76
N SER A 121 11.68 -3.24 -9.93
CA SER A 121 11.71 -4.69 -9.74
C SER A 121 10.39 -5.22 -9.17
N ALA A 122 9.75 -4.48 -8.27
CA ALA A 122 8.44 -4.86 -7.73
C ALA A 122 7.33 -4.72 -8.79
N SER A 123 7.37 -3.68 -9.63
CA SER A 123 6.39 -3.52 -10.71
C SER A 123 6.50 -4.64 -11.74
N LEU A 124 7.70 -5.05 -12.13
CA LEU A 124 7.89 -6.18 -13.06
C LEU A 124 7.31 -7.50 -12.51
N ARG A 125 7.51 -7.77 -11.22
CA ARG A 125 6.91 -8.96 -10.59
C ARG A 125 5.38 -8.89 -10.61
N LYS A 126 4.83 -7.72 -10.29
CA LYS A 126 3.38 -7.48 -10.32
C LYS A 126 2.82 -7.68 -11.72
N GLU A 127 3.43 -7.07 -12.72
CA GLU A 127 3.03 -7.19 -14.14
C GLU A 127 3.07 -8.65 -14.61
N SER A 128 4.11 -9.39 -14.25
CA SER A 128 4.20 -10.82 -14.58
C SER A 128 3.09 -11.66 -13.94
N ALA A 129 2.64 -11.30 -12.73
CA ALA A 129 1.55 -11.97 -12.05
C ALA A 129 0.19 -11.63 -12.69
N GLU A 130 -0.02 -10.36 -13.04
CA GLU A 130 -1.21 -9.89 -13.74
C GLU A 130 -1.34 -10.56 -15.11
N GLN A 131 -0.25 -10.65 -15.88
CA GLN A 131 -0.25 -11.30 -17.19
C GLN A 131 -0.60 -12.79 -17.09
N ARG A 132 -0.16 -13.49 -16.05
CA ARG A 132 -0.54 -14.89 -15.81
C ARG A 132 -2.04 -15.03 -15.59
N VAL A 133 -2.64 -14.16 -14.76
CA VAL A 133 -4.08 -14.17 -14.50
C VAL A 133 -4.86 -13.88 -15.79
N ILE A 134 -4.46 -12.85 -16.54
CA ILE A 134 -5.08 -12.49 -17.83
C ILE A 134 -5.00 -13.64 -18.83
N SER A 135 -3.85 -14.31 -18.91
CA SER A 135 -3.68 -15.46 -19.80
C SER A 135 -4.58 -16.64 -19.43
N GLU A 136 -4.83 -16.85 -18.13
CA GLU A 136 -5.71 -17.90 -17.63
C GLU A 136 -7.19 -17.56 -17.87
N THR A 137 -7.58 -16.29 -17.71
CA THR A 137 -8.94 -15.85 -18.02
C THR A 137 -9.26 -16.01 -19.50
N ASN A 138 -8.33 -15.63 -20.38
CA ASN A 138 -8.52 -15.78 -21.84
C ASN A 138 -8.70 -17.24 -22.25
N LYS A 139 -7.92 -18.16 -21.66
CA LYS A 139 -8.07 -19.60 -21.89
C LYS A 139 -9.43 -20.15 -21.41
N ARG A 140 -10.02 -19.59 -20.36
CA ARG A 140 -11.36 -19.99 -19.89
C ARG A 140 -12.44 -19.51 -20.85
N LEU A 141 -12.34 -18.26 -21.32
CA LEU A 141 -13.27 -17.70 -22.30
C LEU A 141 -13.28 -18.50 -23.62
N GLU A 142 -12.11 -18.89 -24.14
CA GLU A 142 -12.02 -19.72 -25.35
C GLU A 142 -12.66 -21.13 -25.17
N LYS A 143 -12.57 -21.71 -23.97
CA LYS A 143 -13.22 -22.98 -23.65
C LYS A 143 -14.74 -22.87 -23.53
N GLU A 144 -15.25 -21.74 -23.02
CA GLU A 144 -16.69 -21.49 -22.93
C GLU A 144 -17.29 -21.26 -24.33
N ASP A 145 -16.64 -20.49 -25.20
CA ASP A 145 -17.09 -20.25 -26.57
C ASP A 145 -17.14 -21.53 -27.42
N SER A 146 -16.15 -22.42 -27.24
CA SER A 146 -16.11 -23.71 -27.93
C SER A 146 -17.19 -24.68 -27.42
N ASN A 147 -17.45 -24.72 -26.11
CA ASN A 147 -18.54 -25.51 -25.53
C ASN A 147 -19.93 -25.01 -25.95
N ASN A 148 -20.12 -23.70 -26.05
CA ASN A 148 -21.38 -23.09 -26.48
C ASN A 148 -21.69 -23.39 -27.96
N LYS A 149 -20.67 -23.36 -28.84
CA LYS A 149 -20.80 -23.79 -30.25
C LYS A 149 -21.14 -25.27 -30.40
N SER A 150 -20.53 -26.14 -29.60
CA SER A 150 -20.81 -27.58 -29.58
C SER A 150 -22.28 -27.87 -29.18
N SER A 151 -22.77 -27.16 -28.16
CA SER A 151 -24.14 -27.32 -27.66
C SER A 151 -25.20 -26.88 -28.69
N HIS A 152 -25.00 -25.76 -29.38
CA HIS A 152 -25.89 -25.29 -30.45
C HIS A 152 -25.97 -26.24 -31.66
N LYS A 153 -24.89 -26.97 -31.96
CA LYS A 153 -24.87 -27.96 -33.05
C LYS A 153 -25.67 -29.23 -32.70
N ARG A 154 -25.82 -29.54 -31.41
CA ARG A 154 -26.44 -30.77 -30.92
C ARG A 154 -27.96 -30.70 -30.82
N GLN A 155 -28.54 -29.50 -30.76
CA GLN A 155 -29.99 -29.25 -30.70
C GLN A 155 -30.67 -29.13 -32.09
N LYS A 156 -29.92 -29.21 -33.19
CA LYS A 156 -30.44 -29.17 -34.58
C LYS A 156 -30.64 -30.56 -35.21
N ARG A 157 -30.92 -31.59 -34.40
CA ARG A 157 -31.23 -32.96 -34.88
C ARG A 157 -32.68 -33.31 -34.59
#